data_AF-A0A959A7X7-F1
#
_entry.id   AF-A0A959A7X7-F1
#
_cell.length_a   1.000
_cell.length_b   1.000
_cell.length_c   1.000
_cell.angle_alpha   90.00
_cell.angle_beta   90.00
_cell.angle_gamma   90.00
#
_symmetry.space_group_name_H-M   'P 1'
#
loop_
_entity.id
_entity.type
_entity.pdbx_description
1 polymer ?
#
loop_
_entity_poly.entity_id
_entity_poly.type
_entity_poly.pdbx_seq_one_letter_code
_entity_poly.pdbx_strand_id
1 'polypeptide(L)'
;MIIIYEKGTNKFLGATTQVFDNGTWREATLEELYPNADRSKMGFVTVKDSIKYVMAWNEWEFKLDSKGVPVDVVRKSQPDRLNLETDAKDTDGDGMPELPADGKSKATINIDIKNPKGNLVKDETTILISTTAGALSDRRITTKTGKAKLTLTASHETVTATVTAKAEGMAEASLTFEFMPS
;
A
#
# COMPACT_ATOMS: atom_id res chain seq x y z
N MET A 1 18.08 -3.54 -20.78
CA MET A 1 18.64 -3.95 -19.48
C MET A 1 18.41 -5.43 -19.30
N ILE A 2 19.41 -6.15 -18.78
CA ILE A 2 19.28 -7.53 -18.36
C ILE A 2 19.09 -7.55 -16.85
N ILE A 3 18.04 -8.24 -16.40
CA ILE A 3 17.82 -8.52 -14.98
C ILE A 3 18.13 -10.00 -14.73
N ILE A 4 18.83 -10.25 -13.63
CA ILE A 4 19.36 -11.54 -13.25
C ILE A 4 18.64 -12.02 -12.00
N TYR A 5 18.23 -13.28 -12.00
CA TYR A 5 17.47 -13.87 -10.91
C TYR A 5 17.94 -15.29 -10.56
N GLU A 6 17.66 -15.69 -9.32
CA GLU A 6 17.86 -17.07 -8.85
C GLU A 6 16.72 -17.96 -9.37
N LYS A 7 17.06 -19.01 -10.11
CA LYS A 7 16.11 -20.04 -10.56
C LYS A 7 15.54 -20.78 -9.35
N GLY A 8 14.26 -21.10 -9.41
CA GLY A 8 13.53 -21.78 -8.34
C GLY A 8 12.88 -20.82 -7.35
N THR A 9 13.55 -19.73 -6.96
CA THR A 9 12.97 -18.70 -6.07
C THR A 9 12.50 -17.45 -6.80
N ASN A 10 12.97 -17.24 -8.05
CA ASN A 10 12.78 -16.01 -8.83
C ASN A 10 13.25 -14.75 -8.07
N LYS A 11 14.22 -14.89 -7.15
CA LYS A 11 14.76 -13.77 -6.39
C LYS A 11 15.67 -12.91 -7.28
N PHE A 12 15.48 -11.59 -7.26
CA PHE A 12 16.39 -10.64 -7.92
C PHE A 12 17.81 -10.75 -7.36
N LEU A 13 18.80 -10.89 -8.24
CA LEU A 13 20.22 -10.96 -7.90
C LEU A 13 20.98 -9.70 -8.34
N GLY A 14 20.53 -9.05 -9.42
CA GLY A 14 21.11 -7.81 -9.91
C GLY A 14 20.63 -7.47 -11.32
N ALA A 15 21.11 -6.35 -11.85
CA ALA A 15 20.82 -5.92 -13.21
C ALA A 15 22.03 -5.27 -13.86
N THR A 16 22.07 -5.31 -15.19
CA THR A 16 23.07 -4.64 -16.00
C THR A 16 22.43 -4.03 -17.23
N THR A 17 22.97 -2.92 -17.71
CA THR A 17 22.53 -2.31 -18.98
C THR A 17 23.56 -2.63 -20.05
N GLN A 18 24.74 -2.03 -19.91
CA GLN A 18 25.92 -2.17 -20.76
C GLN A 18 27.15 -1.88 -19.89
N VAL A 19 28.31 -2.39 -20.30
CA VAL A 19 29.61 -2.00 -19.77
C VAL A 19 30.31 -1.07 -20.76
N PHE A 20 31.04 -0.09 -20.24
CA PHE A 20 31.90 0.76 -21.04
C PHE A 20 33.31 0.18 -21.00
N ASP A 21 33.79 -0.26 -22.17
CA ASP A 21 35.05 -0.97 -22.32
C ASP A 21 35.79 -0.41 -23.54
N ASN A 22 37.04 0.02 -23.33
CA ASN A 22 37.91 0.60 -24.36
C ASN A 22 37.19 1.64 -25.26
N GLY A 23 36.46 2.56 -24.64
CA GLY A 23 35.81 3.67 -25.36
C GLY A 23 34.46 3.33 -26.01
N THR A 24 33.96 2.10 -25.86
CA THR A 24 32.72 1.65 -26.49
C THR A 24 31.77 1.03 -25.47
N TRP A 25 30.47 1.33 -25.60
CA TRP A 25 29.43 0.64 -24.84
C TRP A 25 29.10 -0.71 -25.47
N ARG A 26 29.12 -1.78 -24.68
CA ARG A 26 28.73 -3.14 -25.11
C ARG A 26 27.92 -3.85 -24.05
N GLU A 27 27.22 -4.91 -24.43
CA GLU A 27 26.57 -5.78 -23.44
C GLU A 27 27.63 -6.48 -22.58
N ALA A 28 27.36 -6.56 -21.27
CA ALA A 28 28.19 -7.30 -20.33
C ALA A 28 27.85 -8.80 -20.40
N THR A 29 28.86 -9.64 -20.32
CA THR A 29 28.65 -11.08 -20.17
C THR A 29 28.31 -11.41 -18.72
N LEU A 30 27.61 -12.54 -18.50
CA LEU A 30 27.34 -13.02 -17.15
C LEU A 30 28.63 -13.37 -16.40
N GLU A 31 29.68 -13.79 -17.12
CA GLU A 31 31.00 -14.11 -16.58
C GLU A 31 31.70 -12.88 -16.00
N GLU A 32 31.60 -11.73 -16.68
CA GLU A 32 32.17 -10.48 -16.21
C GLU A 32 31.46 -9.95 -14.96
N LEU A 33 30.14 -10.12 -14.86
CA LEU A 33 29.35 -9.59 -13.76
C LEU A 33 29.29 -10.52 -12.55
N TYR A 34 29.35 -11.83 -12.78
CA TYR A 34 29.21 -12.88 -11.74
C TYR A 34 30.21 -14.02 -11.97
N PRO A 35 31.52 -13.76 -11.89
CA PRO A 35 32.57 -14.73 -12.22
C PRO A 35 32.52 -16.00 -11.36
N ASN A 36 31.98 -15.91 -10.14
CA ASN A 36 31.93 -17.02 -9.17
C ASN A 36 30.54 -17.65 -9.00
N ALA A 37 29.55 -17.27 -9.81
CA ALA A 37 28.18 -17.72 -9.60
C ALA A 37 27.88 -19.05 -10.32
N ASP A 38 27.08 -19.89 -9.65
CA ASP A 38 26.57 -21.14 -10.22
C ASP A 38 25.49 -20.84 -11.27
N ARG A 39 25.89 -20.82 -12.54
CA ARG A 39 25.02 -20.47 -13.68
C ARG A 39 23.85 -21.42 -13.87
N SER A 40 23.94 -22.65 -13.35
CA SER A 40 22.82 -23.60 -13.39
C SER A 40 21.62 -23.07 -12.58
N LYS A 41 21.89 -22.26 -11.55
CA LYS A 41 20.91 -21.64 -10.64
C LYS A 41 20.52 -20.23 -11.02
N MET A 42 21.03 -19.69 -12.14
CA MET A 42 20.74 -18.32 -12.55
C MET A 42 19.92 -18.28 -13.84
N GLY A 43 18.96 -17.36 -13.88
CA GLY A 43 18.21 -17.01 -15.07
C GLY A 43 18.36 -15.53 -15.39
N PHE A 44 17.99 -15.17 -16.62
CA PHE A 44 18.01 -13.79 -17.10
C PHE A 44 16.71 -13.45 -17.81
N VAL A 45 16.30 -12.20 -17.69
CA VAL A 45 15.20 -11.62 -18.46
C VAL A 45 15.65 -10.28 -19.02
N THR A 46 15.44 -10.10 -20.31
CA THR A 46 15.73 -8.83 -20.98
C THR A 46 14.50 -7.94 -20.89
N VAL A 47 14.67 -6.75 -20.33
CA VAL A 47 13.62 -5.74 -20.18
C VAL A 47 14.04 -4.43 -20.81
N LYS A 48 13.05 -3.55 -21.05
CA LYS A 48 13.30 -2.17 -21.48
C LYS A 48 14.31 -1.51 -20.55
N ASP A 49 15.29 -0.81 -21.12
CA ASP A 49 16.29 -0.14 -20.28
C ASP A 49 15.65 0.98 -19.44
N SER A 50 15.82 0.88 -18.11
CA SER A 50 15.27 1.82 -17.13
C SER A 50 15.81 1.59 -15.72
N ILE A 51 16.48 2.61 -15.17
CA ILE A 51 17.07 2.58 -13.82
C ILE A 51 16.05 2.29 -12.70
N LYS A 52 14.75 2.50 -12.95
CA LYS A 52 13.67 2.26 -11.97
C LYS A 52 13.63 0.83 -11.44
N TYR A 53 14.04 -0.16 -12.26
CA TYR A 53 14.05 -1.56 -11.85
C TYR A 53 15.15 -1.85 -10.82
N VAL A 54 16.16 -0.99 -10.74
CA VAL A 54 17.27 -1.08 -9.77
C VAL A 54 17.00 -0.22 -8.55
N MET A 55 16.59 1.05 -8.73
CA MET A 55 16.38 1.97 -7.61
C MET A 55 15.11 1.69 -6.80
N ALA A 56 14.08 1.11 -7.43
CA ALA A 56 12.81 0.79 -6.79
C ALA A 56 12.48 -0.70 -6.91
N TRP A 57 13.49 -1.58 -6.82
CA TRP A 57 13.35 -3.03 -7.06
C TRP A 57 12.24 -3.69 -6.23
N ASN A 58 11.91 -3.14 -5.05
CA ASN A 58 10.82 -3.58 -4.18
C ASN A 58 9.40 -3.24 -4.72
N GLU A 59 9.28 -2.32 -5.67
CA GLU A 59 8.02 -1.97 -6.35
C GLU A 59 7.73 -2.83 -7.58
N TRP A 60 8.63 -3.73 -7.97
CA TRP A 60 8.51 -4.55 -9.16
C TRP A 60 8.52 -6.03 -8.83
N GLU A 61 7.90 -6.83 -9.68
CA GLU A 61 7.91 -8.29 -9.62
C GLU A 61 8.05 -8.90 -11.01
N PHE A 62 8.53 -10.14 -11.07
CA PHE A 62 8.61 -10.85 -12.34
C PHE A 62 7.21 -11.25 -12.82
N LYS A 63 6.91 -10.93 -14.08
CA LYS A 63 5.81 -11.57 -14.80
C LYS A 63 6.29 -12.96 -15.21
N LEU A 64 5.57 -13.99 -14.76
CA LEU A 64 5.89 -15.38 -15.06
C LEU A 64 5.05 -15.89 -16.23
N ASP A 65 5.61 -16.80 -17.03
CA ASP A 65 4.85 -17.59 -18.00
C ASP A 65 4.08 -18.74 -17.32
N SER A 66 3.40 -19.57 -18.11
CA SER A 66 2.63 -20.73 -17.60
C SER A 66 3.50 -21.81 -16.95
N LYS A 67 4.82 -21.76 -17.12
CA LYS A 67 5.80 -22.67 -16.52
C LYS A 67 6.50 -22.06 -15.31
N GLY A 68 6.12 -20.85 -14.90
CA GLY A 68 6.73 -20.14 -13.77
C GLY A 68 8.06 -19.45 -14.09
N VAL A 69 8.41 -19.30 -15.37
CA VAL A 69 9.65 -18.66 -15.81
C VAL A 69 9.44 -17.15 -15.97
N PRO A 70 10.30 -16.30 -15.37
CA PRO A 70 10.28 -14.86 -15.62
C PRO A 70 10.43 -14.50 -17.10
N VAL A 71 9.45 -13.78 -17.64
CA VAL A 71 9.43 -13.29 -19.03
C VAL A 71 9.37 -11.78 -19.16
N ASP A 72 9.03 -11.06 -18.08
CA ASP A 72 9.05 -9.60 -18.03
C ASP A 72 9.13 -9.13 -16.56
N VAL A 73 9.21 -7.82 -16.34
CA VAL A 73 9.09 -7.18 -15.02
C VAL A 73 7.91 -6.23 -15.03
N VAL A 74 6.97 -6.46 -14.12
CA VAL A 74 5.74 -5.66 -13.97
C VAL A 74 5.74 -4.98 -12.61
N ARG A 75 4.99 -3.88 -12.51
CA ARG A 75 4.84 -3.20 -11.23
C ARG A 75 4.10 -4.15 -10.29
N LYS A 76 4.68 -4.37 -9.11
CA LYS A 76 4.07 -5.18 -8.07
C LYS A 76 2.68 -4.64 -7.78
N SER A 77 1.69 -5.52 -7.78
CA SER A 77 0.33 -5.10 -7.45
C SER A 77 0.33 -4.54 -6.02
N GLN A 78 0.06 -3.24 -5.87
CA GLN A 78 -0.13 -2.67 -4.53
C GLN A 78 -1.52 -3.06 -4.04
N PRO A 79 -1.69 -3.38 -2.74
CA PRO A 79 -3.00 -3.65 -2.20
C PRO A 79 -3.88 -2.41 -2.29
N ASP A 80 -5.18 -2.65 -2.32
CA ASP A 80 -6.18 -1.60 -2.14
C ASP A 80 -6.02 -0.95 -0.75
N ARG A 81 -6.44 0.31 -0.64
CA ARG A 81 -6.22 1.13 0.55
C ARG A 81 -7.54 1.64 1.12
N LEU A 82 -7.71 1.49 2.42
CA LEU A 82 -8.72 2.18 3.20
C LEU A 82 -8.33 3.65 3.37
N ASN A 83 -9.26 4.57 3.10
CA ASN A 83 -9.11 5.99 3.38
C ASN A 83 -10.27 6.44 4.26
N LEU A 84 -9.97 7.09 5.38
CA LEU A 84 -10.96 7.61 6.33
C LEU A 84 -10.94 9.13 6.25
N GLU A 85 -12.12 9.73 6.14
CA GLU A 85 -12.33 11.17 6.18
C GLU A 85 -13.49 11.49 7.12
N THR A 86 -13.50 12.67 7.72
CA THR A 86 -14.59 13.11 8.60
C THR A 86 -15.08 14.50 8.27
N ASP A 87 -16.31 14.82 8.68
CA ASP A 87 -16.89 16.16 8.62
C ASP A 87 -16.55 17.03 9.83
N ALA A 88 -16.07 16.42 10.93
CA ALA A 88 -15.55 17.16 12.07
C ALA A 88 -14.37 18.04 11.65
N LYS A 89 -14.29 19.22 12.24
CA LYS A 89 -13.27 20.22 11.94
C LYS A 89 -12.09 20.01 12.85
N ASP A 90 -10.91 20.31 12.32
CA ASP A 90 -9.69 20.61 13.06
C ASP A 90 -9.69 22.13 13.27
N THR A 91 -9.72 22.58 14.53
CA THR A 91 -9.87 23.98 14.92
C THR A 91 -8.59 24.62 15.41
N ASP A 92 -7.59 23.84 15.80
CA ASP A 92 -6.31 24.33 16.30
C ASP A 92 -5.12 24.12 15.33
N GLY A 93 -5.33 23.35 14.26
CA GLY A 93 -4.40 23.14 13.16
C GLY A 93 -3.38 22.02 13.40
N ASP A 94 -3.61 21.14 14.37
CA ASP A 94 -2.72 20.02 14.69
C ASP A 94 -2.96 18.76 13.82
N GLY A 95 -4.01 18.78 13.00
CA GLY A 95 -4.42 17.68 12.14
C GLY A 95 -5.39 16.67 12.77
N MET A 96 -5.91 16.94 13.98
CA MET A 96 -6.88 16.12 14.68
C MET A 96 -8.25 16.83 14.76
N PRO A 97 -9.31 16.27 14.17
CA PRO A 97 -10.65 16.84 14.31
C PRO A 97 -11.17 16.78 15.76
N GLU A 98 -11.82 17.84 16.21
CA GLU A 98 -12.35 17.95 17.57
C GLU A 98 -13.89 17.77 17.64
N LEU A 99 -14.34 17.21 18.76
CA LEU A 99 -15.75 17.20 19.17
C LEU A 99 -15.87 17.60 20.64
N PRO A 100 -16.93 18.30 21.07
CA PRO A 100 -17.24 18.47 22.49
C PRO A 100 -17.46 17.11 23.18
N ALA A 101 -16.85 16.93 24.35
CA ALA A 101 -16.97 15.73 25.20
C ALA A 101 -18.29 15.70 25.99
N ASP A 102 -19.42 15.86 25.30
CA ASP A 102 -20.76 16.00 25.88
C ASP A 102 -21.60 14.70 25.82
N GLY A 103 -21.04 13.61 25.29
CA GLY A 103 -21.73 12.35 25.02
C GLY A 103 -22.81 12.41 23.93
N LYS A 104 -22.88 13.51 23.17
CA LYS A 104 -23.96 13.81 22.20
C LYS A 104 -23.46 14.28 20.85
N SER A 105 -22.39 15.07 20.83
CA SER A 105 -21.71 15.59 19.65
C SER A 105 -21.27 14.44 18.76
N LYS A 106 -21.42 14.62 17.44
CA LYS A 106 -21.24 13.55 16.47
C LYS A 106 -20.38 14.00 15.31
N ALA A 107 -19.63 13.04 14.77
CA ALA A 107 -18.93 13.17 13.50
C ALA A 107 -19.36 12.04 12.56
N THR A 108 -19.57 12.39 11.30
CA THR A 108 -19.63 11.42 10.20
C THR A 108 -18.22 10.99 9.85
N ILE A 109 -18.01 9.68 9.69
CA ILE A 109 -16.79 9.13 9.11
C ILE A 109 -17.18 8.49 7.78
N ASN A 110 -16.52 8.92 6.70
CA ASN A 110 -16.62 8.33 5.37
C ASN A 110 -15.39 7.46 5.14
N ILE A 111 -15.61 6.25 4.64
CA ILE A 111 -14.55 5.30 4.34
C ILE A 111 -14.62 4.93 2.87
N ASP A 112 -13.54 5.18 2.14
CA ASP A 112 -13.43 4.84 0.73
C ASP A 112 -12.29 3.84 0.52
N ILE A 113 -12.56 2.78 -0.24
CA ILE A 113 -11.52 1.82 -0.65
C ILE A 113 -11.03 2.21 -2.04
N LYS A 114 -9.76 2.60 -2.13
CA LYS A 114 -9.14 3.01 -3.40
C LYS A 114 -8.07 2.00 -3.82
N ASN A 115 -8.06 1.66 -5.10
CA ASN A 115 -6.99 0.89 -5.70
C ASN A 115 -5.74 1.77 -5.88
N PRO A 116 -4.59 1.21 -6.27
CA PRO A 116 -3.35 1.97 -6.46
C PRO A 116 -3.40 3.04 -7.54
N LYS A 117 -4.43 3.03 -8.41
CA LYS A 117 -4.68 4.07 -9.42
C LYS A 117 -5.57 5.20 -8.88
N GLY A 118 -6.01 5.12 -7.62
CA GLY A 118 -6.90 6.09 -6.99
C GLY A 118 -8.40 5.87 -7.27
N ASN A 119 -8.75 4.83 -8.03
CA ASN A 119 -10.15 4.53 -8.33
C ASN A 119 -10.79 3.74 -7.19
N LEU A 120 -12.09 3.94 -6.97
CA LEU A 120 -12.84 3.14 -6.00
C LEU A 120 -12.86 1.66 -6.38
N VAL A 121 -12.76 0.80 -5.37
CA VAL A 121 -12.76 -0.66 -5.50
C VAL A 121 -14.19 -1.20 -5.44
N LYS A 122 -14.37 -2.44 -5.91
CA LYS A 122 -15.64 -3.19 -5.92
C LYS A 122 -16.35 -3.18 -4.55
N ASP A 123 -17.67 -3.27 -4.65
CA ASP A 123 -18.60 -3.38 -3.52
C ASP A 123 -18.43 -4.71 -2.78
N GLU A 124 -19.13 -4.83 -1.65
CA GLU A 124 -19.17 -6.06 -0.83
C GLU A 124 -17.89 -6.32 -0.02
N THR A 125 -17.03 -5.31 0.15
CA THR A 125 -15.92 -5.41 1.10
C THR A 125 -16.42 -5.17 2.51
N THR A 126 -16.24 -6.15 3.40
CA THR A 126 -16.52 -6.00 4.83
C THR A 126 -15.38 -5.23 5.52
N ILE A 127 -15.74 -4.18 6.25
CA ILE A 127 -14.83 -3.38 7.07
C ILE A 127 -15.24 -3.54 8.54
N LEU A 128 -14.27 -3.92 9.37
CA LEU A 128 -14.39 -3.96 10.83
C LEU A 128 -13.90 -2.63 11.41
N ILE A 129 -14.68 -2.03 12.29
CA ILE A 129 -14.38 -0.74 12.90
C ILE A 129 -14.33 -0.85 14.42
N SER A 130 -13.33 -0.22 15.03
CA SER A 130 -13.20 -0.05 16.48
C SER A 130 -12.91 1.41 16.83
N THR A 131 -13.20 1.79 18.07
CA THR A 131 -12.81 3.09 18.64
C THR A 131 -12.26 2.90 20.06
N THR A 132 -11.30 3.74 20.47
CA THR A 132 -10.76 3.73 21.85
C THR A 132 -11.65 4.49 22.83
N ALA A 133 -12.41 5.48 22.36
CA ALA A 133 -13.39 6.24 23.15
C ALA A 133 -14.61 6.64 22.29
N GLY A 134 -15.69 7.04 22.95
CA GLY A 134 -16.96 7.34 22.28
C GLY A 134 -17.70 6.08 21.80
N ALA A 135 -18.73 6.28 20.98
CA ALA A 135 -19.58 5.20 20.47
C ALA A 135 -19.75 5.27 18.94
N LEU A 136 -19.59 4.12 18.27
CA LEU A 136 -19.80 3.98 16.83
C LEU A 136 -21.23 3.53 16.54
N SER A 137 -21.86 4.06 15.48
CA SER A 137 -23.16 3.57 14.99
C SER A 137 -23.09 2.10 14.58
N ASP A 138 -21.94 1.70 14.02
CA ASP A 138 -21.69 0.38 13.46
C ASP A 138 -20.24 -0.03 13.70
N ARG A 139 -20.02 -1.30 14.06
CA ARG A 139 -18.67 -1.90 14.20
C ARG A 139 -18.31 -2.79 13.01
N ARG A 140 -19.25 -3.03 12.11
CA ARG A 140 -19.09 -3.83 10.90
C ARG A 140 -19.95 -3.22 9.82
N ILE A 141 -19.32 -2.73 8.75
CA ILE A 141 -19.99 -2.11 7.60
C ILE A 141 -19.51 -2.76 6.32
N THR A 142 -20.36 -2.79 5.30
CA THR A 142 -20.02 -3.32 3.97
C THR A 142 -20.07 -2.19 2.96
N THR A 143 -19.07 -2.12 2.08
CA THR A 143 -19.03 -1.06 1.07
C THR A 143 -20.17 -1.18 0.06
N LYS A 144 -20.74 -0.02 -0.30
CA LYS A 144 -21.63 0.19 -1.45
C LYS A 144 -21.01 1.27 -2.32
N THR A 145 -20.94 1.03 -3.62
CA THR A 145 -20.17 1.81 -4.59
C THR A 145 -18.73 2.14 -4.16
N GLY A 146 -18.05 1.20 -3.49
CA GLY A 146 -16.70 1.35 -2.93
C GLY A 146 -16.59 2.25 -1.69
N LYS A 147 -17.73 2.65 -1.12
CA LYS A 147 -17.83 3.58 0.01
C LYS A 147 -18.55 2.96 1.19
N ALA A 148 -18.21 3.37 2.39
CA ALA A 148 -18.95 3.08 3.61
C ALA A 148 -19.02 4.33 4.49
N LYS A 149 -20.04 4.41 5.34
CA LYS A 149 -20.31 5.56 6.18
C LYS A 149 -20.73 5.08 7.56
N LEU A 150 -20.23 5.74 8.60
CA LEU A 150 -20.65 5.52 9.98
C LEU A 150 -20.62 6.85 10.76
N THR A 151 -21.16 6.82 11.97
CA THR A 151 -21.13 7.97 12.88
C THR A 151 -20.38 7.62 14.16
N LEU A 152 -19.45 8.50 14.55
CA LEU A 152 -18.85 8.53 15.88
C LEU A 152 -19.64 9.51 16.75
N THR A 153 -20.06 9.07 17.94
CA THR A 153 -20.59 9.93 19.00
C THR A 153 -19.51 10.11 20.06
N ALA A 154 -19.23 11.36 20.45
CA ALA A 154 -18.20 11.70 21.43
C ALA A 154 -18.45 11.03 22.79
N SER A 155 -17.40 10.86 23.60
CA SER A 155 -17.55 10.45 25.00
C SER A 155 -17.98 11.61 25.90
N HIS A 156 -18.20 11.31 27.18
CA HIS A 156 -18.34 12.32 28.26
C HIS A 156 -16.99 12.76 28.85
N GLU A 157 -15.89 12.07 28.49
CA GLU A 157 -14.55 12.35 28.98
C GLU A 157 -13.77 13.14 27.93
N THR A 158 -12.98 14.11 28.38
CA THR A 158 -11.99 14.81 27.56
C THR A 158 -10.80 13.88 27.31
N VAL A 159 -10.66 13.39 26.08
CA VAL A 159 -9.67 12.36 25.72
C VAL A 159 -9.46 12.30 24.21
N THR A 160 -8.30 11.81 23.79
CA THR A 160 -8.05 11.45 22.39
C THR A 160 -8.70 10.11 22.05
N ALA A 161 -9.49 10.07 20.97
CA ALA A 161 -10.18 8.88 20.49
C ALA A 161 -9.64 8.45 19.11
N THR A 162 -9.17 7.22 18.97
CA THR A 162 -8.74 6.69 17.68
C THR A 162 -9.78 5.72 17.14
N VAL A 163 -10.32 6.02 15.96
CA VAL A 163 -11.14 5.10 15.17
C VAL A 163 -10.22 4.33 14.23
N THR A 164 -10.31 3.00 14.25
CA THR A 164 -9.50 2.11 13.40
C THR A 164 -10.41 1.29 12.50
N ALA A 165 -10.07 1.21 11.21
CA ALA A 165 -10.74 0.39 10.22
C ALA A 165 -9.82 -0.72 9.69
N LYS A 166 -10.38 -1.92 9.54
CA LYS A 166 -9.68 -3.11 9.03
C LYS A 166 -10.50 -3.81 7.96
N ALA A 167 -9.84 -4.22 6.89
CA ALA A 167 -10.41 -5.03 5.82
C ALA A 167 -9.38 -6.09 5.39
N GLU A 168 -9.87 -7.24 4.90
CA GLU A 168 -9.00 -8.35 4.49
C GLU A 168 -8.08 -7.94 3.33
N GLY A 169 -6.80 -8.30 3.41
CA GLY A 169 -5.81 -8.01 2.36
C GLY A 169 -5.37 -6.54 2.25
N MET A 170 -5.81 -5.68 3.18
CA MET A 170 -5.50 -4.24 3.19
C MET A 170 -4.75 -3.85 4.45
N ALA A 171 -3.94 -2.80 4.37
CA ALA A 171 -3.37 -2.18 5.56
C ALA A 171 -4.47 -1.50 6.39
N GLU A 172 -4.30 -1.50 7.72
CA GLU A 172 -5.20 -0.77 8.61
C GLU A 172 -5.12 0.73 8.36
N ALA A 173 -6.24 1.42 8.56
CA ALA A 173 -6.31 2.87 8.51
C ALA A 173 -7.01 3.40 9.75
N SER A 174 -6.63 4.61 10.18
CA SER A 174 -7.15 5.21 11.40
C SER A 174 -7.39 6.70 11.25
N LEU A 175 -8.31 7.21 12.06
CA LEU A 175 -8.58 8.63 12.25
C LEU A 175 -8.61 8.92 13.74
N THR A 176 -7.88 9.94 14.18
CA THR A 176 -7.79 10.34 15.59
C THR A 176 -8.60 11.61 15.80
N PHE A 177 -9.40 11.65 16.85
CA PHE A 177 -10.21 12.78 17.27
C PHE A 177 -9.75 13.26 18.64
N GLU A 178 -9.93 14.55 18.91
CA GLU A 178 -9.87 15.08 20.26
C GLU A 178 -11.27 15.34 20.79
N PHE A 179 -11.61 14.76 21.93
CA PHE A 179 -12.81 15.13 22.65
C PHE A 179 -12.46 16.23 23.64
N MET A 180 -12.94 17.43 23.36
CA MET A 180 -12.59 18.66 24.08
C MET A 180 -13.60 18.95 25.20
N PRO A 181 -13.22 19.68 26.26
CA PRO A 181 -14.18 20.08 27.29
C PRO A 181 -15.40 20.79 26.69
N SER A 182 -16.61 20.40 27.15
CA SER A 182 -17.90 20.96 26.72
C SER A 182 -18.32 22.22 27.48
#